data_AF-X0ZZE6-F1
#
_entry.id   AF-X0ZZE6-F1
#
_cell.length_a   1.000
_cell.length_b   1.000
_cell.length_c   1.000
_cell.angle_alpha   90.00
_cell.angle_beta   90.00
_cell.angle_gamma   90.00
#
_symmetry.space_group_name_H-M   'P 1'
#
loop_
_entity.id
_entity.type
_entity.pdbx_description
1 polymer ?
#
loop_
_entity_poly.entity_id
_entity_poly.type
_entity_poly.pdbx_seq_one_letter_code
_entity_poly.pdbx_strand_id
1 'polypeptide(L)'
;MSIMSESENKLIKNYLNSVKQKLPEWLKWKEEELKNVLDDLEAQLYGEARAISGGEELTDADIKEAIGRMGTPESIANLYKSRGTPKFYLTQELFDFYLRTLLFF
;
A
#
# COMPACT_ATOMS: atom_id res chain seq x y z
N MET A 1 6.30 -14.66 -16.76
CA MET A 1 6.09 -14.92 -15.33
C MET A 1 7.47 -14.92 -14.70
N SER A 2 7.94 -13.77 -14.20
CA SER A 2 9.28 -13.69 -13.59
C SER A 2 9.24 -14.46 -12.27
N ILE A 3 10.10 -15.47 -12.15
CA ILE A 3 10.26 -16.26 -10.93
C ILE A 3 11.04 -15.37 -9.97
N MET A 4 10.34 -14.66 -9.10
CA MET A 4 10.96 -13.87 -8.04
C MET A 4 11.69 -14.76 -7.05
N SER A 5 12.76 -14.24 -6.45
CA SER A 5 13.47 -14.94 -5.40
C SER A 5 12.60 -15.04 -4.14
N GLU A 6 12.82 -16.09 -3.36
CA GLU A 6 12.07 -16.32 -2.12
C GLU A 6 12.38 -15.25 -1.05
N SER A 7 13.56 -14.61 -1.12
CA SER A 7 13.97 -13.53 -0.22
C SER A 7 13.24 -12.21 -0.51
N GLU A 8 13.11 -11.85 -1.79
CA GLU A 8 12.36 -10.65 -2.23
C GLU A 8 10.93 -10.69 -1.72
N ASN A 9 10.25 -11.81 -1.98
CA ASN A 9 8.89 -12.03 -1.51
C ASN A 9 8.74 -11.87 0.00
N LYS A 10 9.76 -12.24 0.78
CA LYS A 10 9.73 -12.14 2.24
C LYS A 10 9.88 -10.69 2.72
N LEU A 11 10.76 -9.89 2.10
CA LEU A 11 10.95 -8.48 2.46
C LEU A 11 9.69 -7.66 2.20
N ILE A 12 9.08 -7.85 1.03
CA ILE A 12 7.85 -7.17 0.62
C ILE A 12 6.70 -7.54 1.55
N LYS A 13 6.47 -8.84 1.78
CA LYS A 13 5.41 -9.32 2.68
C LYS A 13 5.57 -8.79 4.10
N ASN A 14 6.81 -8.76 4.63
CA ASN A 14 7.07 -8.22 5.96
C ASN A 14 6.74 -6.74 6.05
N TYR A 15 7.08 -5.97 5.03
CA TYR A 15 6.77 -4.54 4.95
C TYR A 15 5.27 -4.30 4.88
N LEU A 16 4.56 -4.95 3.94
CA LEU A 16 3.11 -4.82 3.78
C LEU A 16 2.35 -5.26 5.03
N ASN A 17 2.80 -6.33 5.70
CA ASN A 17 2.22 -6.74 6.97
C ASN A 17 2.44 -5.67 8.07
N SER A 18 3.61 -5.04 8.11
CA SER A 18 3.89 -3.93 9.04
C SER A 18 2.98 -2.73 8.77
N VAL A 19 2.76 -2.38 7.50
CA VAL A 19 1.78 -1.35 7.10
C VAL A 19 0.38 -1.75 7.55
N LYS A 20 -0.07 -2.97 7.23
CA LYS A 20 -1.37 -3.50 7.61
C LYS A 20 -1.63 -3.39 9.11
N GLN A 21 -0.66 -3.72 9.96
CA GLN A 21 -0.81 -3.61 11.42
C GLN A 21 -1.04 -2.16 11.88
N LYS A 22 -0.44 -1.19 11.19
CA LYS A 22 -0.49 0.24 11.55
C LYS A 22 -1.70 0.97 10.98
N LEU A 23 -2.36 0.41 9.96
CA LEU A 23 -3.60 0.92 9.38
C LEU A 23 -4.73 0.98 10.43
N PRO A 24 -5.70 1.89 10.25
CA PRO A 24 -6.83 2.00 11.17
C PRO A 24 -7.76 0.79 11.10
N GLU A 25 -8.38 0.44 12.24
CA GLU A 25 -9.24 -0.75 12.37
C GLU A 25 -10.43 -0.75 11.41
N TRP A 26 -11.05 0.40 11.17
CA TRP A 26 -12.18 0.51 10.24
C TRP A 26 -11.81 0.06 8.83
N LEU A 27 -10.56 0.27 8.41
CA LEU A 27 -10.07 -0.17 7.10
C LEU A 27 -9.76 -1.66 7.09
N LYS A 28 -9.27 -2.20 8.22
CA LYS A 28 -9.01 -3.64 8.36
C LYS A 28 -10.27 -4.49 8.28
N TRP A 29 -11.42 -3.94 8.67
CA TRP A 29 -12.72 -4.63 8.58
C TRP A 29 -13.30 -4.66 7.16
N LYS A 30 -12.76 -3.83 6.26
CA LYS A 30 -13.17 -3.79 4.86
C LYS A 30 -12.17 -4.59 4.04
N GLU A 31 -12.37 -5.90 3.96
CA GLU A 31 -11.40 -6.82 3.34
C GLU A 31 -11.03 -6.45 1.91
N GLU A 32 -12.01 -6.05 1.09
CA GLU A 32 -11.76 -5.63 -0.30
C GLU A 32 -10.97 -4.33 -0.39
N GLU A 33 -11.33 -3.30 0.39
CA GLU A 33 -10.59 -2.03 0.42
C GLU A 33 -9.16 -2.22 0.96
N LEU A 34 -9.02 -3.02 2.02
CA LEU A 34 -7.72 -3.36 2.58
C LEU A 34 -6.87 -4.11 1.55
N LYS A 35 -7.44 -5.07 0.83
CA LYS A 35 -6.75 -5.81 -0.22
C LYS A 35 -6.28 -4.86 -1.32
N ASN A 36 -7.16 -4.01 -1.84
CA ASN A 36 -6.81 -3.05 -2.90
C ASN A 36 -5.67 -2.12 -2.44
N VAL A 37 -5.72 -1.62 -1.21
CA VAL A 37 -4.64 -0.78 -0.65
C VAL A 37 -3.31 -1.53 -0.59
N LEU A 38 -3.31 -2.79 -0.16
CA LEU A 38 -2.08 -3.58 -0.07
C LEU A 38 -1.55 -3.99 -1.45
N ASP A 39 -2.43 -4.33 -2.39
CA ASP A 39 -2.09 -4.66 -3.77
C ASP A 39 -1.49 -3.45 -4.49
N ASP A 40 -2.05 -2.25 -4.28
CA ASP A 40 -1.52 -0.99 -4.82
C ASP A 40 -0.14 -0.66 -4.24
N LEU A 41 0.03 -0.82 -2.92
CA LEU A 41 1.33 -0.62 -2.25
C LEU A 41 2.38 -1.62 -2.74
N GLU A 42 1.99 -2.87 -2.96
CA GLU A 42 2.86 -3.89 -3.52
C GLU A 42 3.29 -3.51 -4.95
N ALA A 43 2.35 -3.11 -5.80
CA ALA A 43 2.62 -2.68 -7.16
C ALA A 43 3.55 -1.45 -7.22
N GLN A 44 3.32 -0.46 -6.36
CA GLN A 44 4.19 0.72 -6.23
C GLN A 44 5.60 0.32 -5.80
N LEU A 45 5.72 -0.57 -4.82
CA LEU A 45 7.02 -1.04 -4.35
C LEU A 45 7.81 -1.73 -5.47
N TYR A 46 7.17 -2.57 -6.27
CA TYR A 46 7.81 -3.17 -7.44
C TYR A 46 8.16 -2.14 -8.51
N GLY A 47 7.30 -1.14 -8.73
CA GLY A 47 7.57 -0.05 -9.65
C GLY A 47 8.84 0.72 -9.27
N GLU A 48 8.95 1.12 -8.00
CA GLU A 48 10.14 1.79 -7.44
C GLU A 48 11.37 0.90 -7.51
N ALA A 49 11.26 -0.37 -7.10
CA ALA A 49 12.40 -1.28 -7.11
C ALA A 49 12.92 -1.54 -8.53
N ARG A 50 12.02 -1.66 -9.53
CA ARG A 50 12.42 -1.80 -10.95
C ARG A 50 13.03 -0.51 -11.50
N ALA A 51 12.54 0.64 -11.04
CA ALA A 51 13.14 1.92 -11.42
C ALA A 51 14.56 2.06 -10.84
N ILE A 52 14.80 1.56 -9.62
CA ILE A 52 16.11 1.52 -8.98
C ILE A 52 17.04 0.54 -9.71
N SER A 53 16.56 -0.68 -10.02
CA SER A 53 17.36 -1.70 -10.73
C SER A 53 17.62 -1.36 -12.20
N GLY A 54 17.04 -0.27 -12.73
CA GLY A 54 17.18 0.10 -14.15
C GLY A 54 16.52 -0.90 -15.11
N GLY A 55 15.58 -1.72 -14.63
CA GLY A 55 14.91 -2.77 -15.41
C GLY A 55 15.64 -4.12 -15.43
N GLU A 56 16.73 -4.26 -14.66
CA GLU A 56 17.40 -5.54 -14.43
C GLU A 56 16.67 -6.38 -13.37
N GLU A 57 17.19 -7.59 -13.12
CA GLU A 57 16.69 -8.50 -12.08
C GLU A 57 16.75 -7.79 -10.72
N LEU A 58 15.66 -7.90 -9.95
CA LEU A 58 15.56 -7.23 -8.67
C LEU A 58 16.54 -7.86 -7.69
N THR A 59 17.11 -7.03 -6.82
CA THR A 59 17.92 -7.51 -5.71
C THR A 59 17.28 -7.11 -4.38
N ASP A 60 17.64 -7.83 -3.31
CA ASP A 60 17.26 -7.46 -1.95
C ASP A 60 17.65 -6.01 -1.59
N ALA A 61 18.70 -5.47 -2.22
CA ALA A 61 19.13 -4.09 -2.01
C ALA A 61 18.16 -3.09 -2.65
N ASP A 62 17.72 -3.35 -3.88
CA ASP A 62 16.75 -2.49 -4.60
C ASP A 62 15.42 -2.45 -3.85
N ILE A 63 14.97 -3.59 -3.32
CA ILE A 63 13.74 -3.67 -2.52
C ILE A 63 13.87 -2.87 -1.22
N LYS A 64 15.01 -2.96 -0.52
CA LYS A 64 15.24 -2.19 0.70
C LYS A 64 15.27 -0.69 0.42
N GLU A 65 15.88 -0.28 -0.69
CA GLU A 65 15.89 1.11 -1.11
C GLU A 65 14.47 1.58 -1.50
N ALA A 66 13.70 0.77 -2.24
CA ALA A 66 12.31 1.05 -2.57
C ALA A 66 11.44 1.22 -1.32
N ILE A 67 11.60 0.35 -0.31
CA ILE A 67 10.97 0.50 1.01
C ILE A 67 11.35 1.84 1.65
N GLY A 68 12.63 2.22 1.56
CA GLY A 68 13.12 3.51 2.06
C GLY A 68 12.46 4.71 1.37
N ARG A 69 12.25 4.64 0.04
CA ARG A 69 11.58 5.68 -0.75
C ARG A 69 10.08 5.77 -0.50
N MET A 70 9.41 4.63 -0.31
CA MET A 70 7.97 4.58 0.03
C MET A 70 7.67 5.19 1.40
N GLY A 71 8.63 5.10 2.34
CA GLY A 71 8.52 5.66 3.67
C GLY A 71 8.09 4.64 4.73
N THR A 72 7.99 5.11 5.98
CA THR A 72 7.72 4.23 7.11
C THR A 72 6.28 3.71 7.11
N PRO A 73 6.03 2.50 7.63
CA PRO A 73 4.67 1.99 7.81
C PRO A 73 3.75 2.96 8.56
N GLU A 74 4.28 3.67 9.55
CA GLU A 74 3.57 4.72 10.28
C GLU A 74 3.20 5.91 9.38
N SER A 75 4.12 6.39 8.54
CA SER A 75 3.88 7.49 7.61
C SER A 75 2.76 7.14 6.64
N ILE A 76 2.80 5.95 6.05
CA ILE A 76 1.76 5.46 5.14
C ILE A 76 0.43 5.36 5.88
N ALA A 77 0.41 4.70 7.04
CA ALA A 77 -0.82 4.54 7.81
C ALA A 77 -1.42 5.87 8.28
N ASN A 78 -0.60 6.89 8.56
CA ASN A 78 -1.06 8.21 8.96
C ASN A 78 -1.87 8.91 7.85
N LEU A 79 -1.60 8.63 6.57
CA LEU A 79 -2.41 9.14 5.45
C LEU A 79 -3.87 8.65 5.53
N TYR A 80 -4.09 7.45 6.06
CA TYR A 80 -5.42 6.86 6.24
C TYR A 80 -6.07 7.26 7.58
N LYS A 81 -5.28 7.75 8.54
CA LYS A 81 -5.79 8.30 9.81
C LYS A 81 -6.22 9.76 9.68
N SER A 82 -5.47 10.56 8.92
CA SER A 82 -5.75 11.99 8.68
C SER A 82 -6.94 12.21 7.74
N ARG A 83 -7.22 11.26 6.85
CA ARG A 83 -8.35 11.28 5.90
C ARG A 83 -9.72 10.96 6.52
N GLY A 84 -9.83 10.83 7.84
CA GLY A 84 -11.08 10.99 8.56
C GLY A 84 -11.39 9.87 9.54
N THR A 85 -11.62 10.23 10.80
CA THR A 85 -12.66 9.58 11.58
C THR A 85 -13.99 9.95 10.93
N PRO A 86 -14.75 9.03 10.31
CA PRO A 86 -16.01 9.39 9.69
C PRO A 86 -16.97 9.82 10.81
N LYS A 87 -17.43 11.08 10.78
CA LYS A 87 -18.51 11.54 11.68
C LYS A 87 -19.90 11.01 11.26
N PHE A 88 -20.01 10.38 10.09
CA PHE A 88 -21.26 9.93 9.51
C PHE A 88 -21.11 8.52 8.93
N TYR A 89 -22.03 7.63 9.27
CA TYR A 89 -22.19 6.33 8.64
C TYR A 89 -22.73 6.56 7.22
N LEU A 90 -21.83 6.68 6.25
CA LEU A 90 -22.17 6.77 4.84
C LEU A 90 -22.61 5.40 4.35
N THR A 91 -23.74 5.35 3.63
CA THR A 91 -24.17 4.15 2.92
C THR A 91 -23.17 3.83 1.80
N GLN A 92 -23.09 2.56 1.42
CA GLN A 92 -22.16 2.06 0.41
C GLN A 92 -22.28 2.83 -0.92
N GLU A 93 -23.51 3.18 -1.30
CA GLU A 93 -23.84 3.97 -2.51
C GLU A 93 -23.28 5.41 -2.46
N LEU A 94 -23.27 6.04 -1.28
CA LEU A 94 -22.73 7.39 -1.11
C LEU A 94 -21.20 7.41 -1.05
N PHE A 95 -20.59 6.30 -0.61
CA PHE A 95 -19.14 6.15 -0.51
C PHE A 95 -18.48 6.06 -1.90
N ASP A 96 -19.07 5.32 -2.83
CA ASP A 96 -18.61 5.25 -4.22
C ASP A 96 -18.70 6.61 -4.93
N PHE A 97 -19.75 7.38 -4.66
CA PHE A 97 -19.89 8.73 -5.18
C PHE A 97 -18.80 9.66 -4.64
N TYR A 98 -18.49 9.55 -3.35
CA TYR A 98 -17.47 10.33 -2.67
C TYR A 98 -16.04 10.05 -3.19
N LEU A 99 -15.69 8.77 -3.42
CA LEU A 99 -14.40 8.40 -4.01
C LEU A 99 -14.21 8.95 -5.42
N ARG A 100 -15.27 8.97 -6.23
CA ARG A 100 -15.23 9.57 -7.57
C ARG A 100 -14.96 11.06 -7.49
N THR A 101 -15.57 11.78 -6.56
CA THR A 101 -15.36 13.24 -6.44
C THR A 101 -13.95 13.62 -6.00
N LEU A 102 -13.26 12.79 -5.22
CA LEU A 102 -11.88 13.02 -4.78
C LEU A 102 -10.82 12.86 -5.88
N LEU A 103 -11.13 12.17 -6.98
CA LEU A 103 -10.18 11.91 -8.07
C LEU A 103 -10.28 12.93 -9.24
N PHE A 104 -11.23 13.86 -9.19
CA PHE A 104 -11.48 14.86 -10.26
C PHE A 104 -11.23 16.32 -9.83
N PHE A 105 -10.53 16.55 -8.71
CA PHE A 105 -9.99 17.86 -8.31
C PHE A 105 -8.48 17.78 -8.08
#